data_AF-A0A9D3W4W4-F1
#
_entry.id   AF-A0A9D3W4W4-F1
#
_cell.length_a   1.000
_cell.length_b   1.000
_cell.length_c   1.000
_cell.angle_alpha   90.00
_cell.angle_beta   90.00
_cell.angle_gamma   90.00
#
_symmetry.space_group_name_H-M   'P 1'
#
loop_
_entity.id
_entity.type
_entity.pdbx_description
1 polymer ?
#
loop_
_entity_poly.entity_id
_entity_poly.type
_entity_poly.pdbx_seq_one_letter_code
_entity_poly.pdbx_strand_id
1 'polypeptide(L)'
;MHRVFVEHDYESSSEDEDNKIENYKAMIIKSNSEVEPSILDPRDKATADNWIERNPSLVRLTGKHPFNSEPPLNRLMQHGFITPVPLHYVRNHGAVPKASWDDWTVEITGLVKRPIKLAMDQLVNDFQSREFPVTLVCAANRRKEQNMIKPTVGFNWGAAGISTSLWRGVPLCDVLKRCGIYSKKHGALNVCFKGAEHLPGGDGCKYGTNIKKEITMDPSRDIILSYM
;
A
#
# COMPACT_ATOMS: atom_id res chain seq x y z
N MET A 1 1.87 -26.84 -41.75
CA MET A 1 0.94 -25.72 -41.47
C MET A 1 -0.04 -26.22 -40.39
N HIS A 2 0.23 -25.94 -39.12
CA HIS A 2 -0.67 -26.28 -38.01
C HIS A 2 -0.99 -24.97 -37.30
N ARG A 3 -2.22 -24.49 -37.49
CA ARG A 3 -2.79 -23.40 -36.70
C ARG A 3 -3.36 -24.03 -35.44
N VAL A 4 -2.72 -23.76 -34.31
CA VAL A 4 -3.32 -23.99 -33.00
C VAL A 4 -4.17 -22.77 -32.71
N PHE A 5 -5.49 -22.93 -32.71
CA PHE A 5 -6.41 -21.96 -32.14
C PHE A 5 -6.31 -22.08 -30.63
N VAL A 6 -5.87 -21.00 -29.97
CA VAL A 6 -6.00 -20.86 -28.52
C VAL A 6 -7.28 -20.07 -28.32
N GLU A 7 -8.39 -20.75 -28.09
CA GLU A 7 -9.56 -20.16 -27.46
C GLU A 7 -9.19 -19.91 -25.99
N HIS A 8 -9.06 -18.65 -25.62
CA HIS A 8 -8.98 -18.23 -24.22
C HIS A 8 -10.40 -17.97 -23.72
N ASP A 9 -11.07 -19.04 -23.32
CA ASP A 9 -12.25 -18.94 -22.46
C ASP A 9 -11.76 -18.73 -21.02
N TYR A 10 -11.50 -17.48 -20.66
CA TYR A 10 -11.44 -17.02 -19.27
C TYR A 10 -12.67 -16.16 -19.00
N GLU A 11 -13.85 -16.75 -19.11
CA GLU A 11 -15.05 -16.22 -18.45
C GLU A 11 -15.10 -16.81 -17.03
N SER A 12 -14.33 -16.21 -16.12
CA SER A 12 -14.77 -16.18 -14.72
C SER A 12 -16.02 -15.30 -14.71
N SER A 13 -17.18 -15.87 -14.37
CA SER A 13 -18.43 -15.12 -14.37
C SER A 13 -18.28 -13.88 -13.48
N SER A 14 -18.68 -12.71 -13.96
CA SER A 14 -18.62 -11.46 -13.18
C SER A 14 -19.40 -11.57 -11.87
N GLU A 15 -20.46 -12.40 -11.86
CA GLU A 15 -21.29 -12.66 -10.70
C GLU A 15 -20.50 -13.33 -9.55
N ASP A 16 -19.56 -14.23 -9.84
CA ASP A 16 -18.74 -14.89 -8.82
C ASP A 16 -17.71 -13.94 -8.17
N GLU A 17 -17.19 -12.97 -8.93
CA GLU A 17 -16.29 -11.94 -8.39
C GLU A 17 -17.04 -10.90 -7.58
N ASP A 18 -18.19 -10.44 -8.06
CA ASP A 18 -19.04 -9.48 -7.35
C ASP A 18 -19.51 -10.06 -6.00
N ASN A 19 -19.91 -11.33 -5.98
CA ASN A 19 -20.27 -12.03 -4.75
C ASN A 19 -19.11 -12.12 -3.74
N LYS A 20 -17.86 -12.27 -4.20
CA LYS A 20 -16.68 -12.28 -3.32
C LYS A 20 -16.40 -10.90 -2.75
N ILE A 21 -16.50 -9.85 -3.56
CA ILE A 21 -16.28 -8.47 -3.12
C ILE A 21 -17.31 -8.08 -2.05
N GLU A 22 -18.58 -8.40 -2.27
CA GLU A 22 -19.63 -8.14 -1.27
C GLU A 22 -19.37 -8.89 0.05
N ASN A 23 -18.88 -10.13 -0.02
CA ASN A 23 -18.46 -10.86 1.16
C ASN A 23 -17.29 -10.16 1.90
N TYR A 24 -16.26 -9.69 1.18
CA TYR A 24 -15.16 -8.93 1.79
C TYR A 24 -15.65 -7.62 2.43
N LYS A 25 -16.57 -6.90 1.79
CA LYS A 25 -17.18 -5.69 2.38
C LYS A 25 -17.91 -6.01 3.68
N ALA A 26 -18.68 -7.09 3.71
CA ALA A 26 -19.34 -7.54 4.93
C ALA A 26 -18.32 -7.88 6.05
N MET A 27 -17.22 -8.56 5.70
CA MET A 27 -16.12 -8.82 6.65
C MET A 27 -15.47 -7.53 7.16
N ILE A 28 -15.25 -6.54 6.30
CA ILE A 28 -14.68 -5.23 6.67
C ILE A 28 -15.61 -4.50 7.65
N ILE A 29 -16.90 -4.42 7.34
CA ILE A 29 -17.90 -3.77 8.21
C ILE A 29 -17.90 -4.42 9.59
N LYS A 30 -17.94 -5.76 9.63
CA LYS A 30 -17.90 -6.51 10.88
C LYS A 30 -16.60 -6.25 11.65
N SER A 31 -15.44 -6.46 11.03
CA SER A 31 -14.14 -6.28 11.68
C SER A 31 -13.93 -4.86 12.20
N ASN A 32 -14.37 -3.84 11.46
CA ASN A 32 -14.29 -2.44 11.89
C ASN A 32 -15.25 -2.12 13.05
N SER A 33 -16.39 -2.81 13.16
CA SER A 33 -17.33 -2.62 14.28
C SER A 33 -16.84 -3.23 15.61
N GLU A 34 -15.90 -4.17 15.53
CA GLU A 34 -15.34 -4.89 16.69
C GLU A 34 -14.07 -4.23 17.27
N VAL A 35 -13.59 -3.15 16.64
CA VAL A 35 -12.42 -2.39 17.10
C VAL A 35 -12.82 -1.06 17.71
N GLU A 36 -12.12 -0.66 18.76
CA GLU A 36 -12.24 0.69 19.29
C GLU A 36 -11.87 1.74 18.25
N PRO A 37 -12.54 2.90 18.27
CA PRO A 37 -12.27 3.96 17.29
C PRO A 37 -10.83 4.45 17.42
N SER A 38 -10.27 4.85 16.28
CA SER A 38 -9.06 5.66 16.27
C SER A 38 -9.33 6.99 16.97
N ILE A 39 -8.33 7.49 17.70
CA ILE A 39 -8.44 8.75 18.45
C ILE A 39 -7.21 9.62 18.19
N LEU A 40 -7.34 10.93 18.41
CA LEU A 40 -6.17 11.81 18.57
C LEU A 40 -5.44 11.44 19.86
N ASP A 41 -4.44 10.57 19.73
CA ASP A 41 -3.70 10.01 20.85
C ASP A 41 -2.87 11.11 21.54
N PRO A 42 -3.02 11.34 22.86
CA PRO A 42 -2.25 12.34 23.59
C PRO A 42 -0.73 12.19 23.45
N ARG A 43 -0.24 10.98 23.16
CA ARG A 43 1.18 10.70 22.91
C ARG A 43 1.72 11.44 21.67
N ASP A 44 0.85 11.75 20.70
CA ASP A 44 1.21 12.36 19.42
C ASP A 44 1.12 13.89 19.40
N LYS A 45 0.54 14.51 20.46
CA LYS A 45 0.31 15.96 20.55
C LYS A 45 1.53 16.82 20.25
N ALA A 46 2.72 16.36 20.64
CA ALA A 46 4.00 17.06 20.45
C ALA A 46 4.80 16.58 19.21
N THR A 47 4.15 15.86 18.29
CA THR A 47 4.79 15.32 17.07
C THR A 47 4.28 16.04 15.82
N ALA A 48 4.95 15.85 14.69
CA ALA A 48 4.49 16.35 13.38
C ALA A 48 3.17 15.71 12.92
N ASP A 49 2.83 14.55 13.48
CA ASP A 49 1.64 13.76 13.14
C ASP A 49 0.47 13.99 14.13
N ASN A 50 0.44 15.12 14.85
CA ASN A 50 -0.55 15.42 15.89
C ASN A 50 -2.01 15.53 15.39
N TRP A 51 -2.22 15.48 14.09
CA TRP A 51 -3.51 15.57 13.40
C TRP A 51 -4.06 14.19 12.99
N ILE A 52 -3.31 13.11 13.23
CA ILE A 52 -3.65 11.76 12.80
C ILE A 52 -4.25 10.99 13.96
N GLU A 53 -5.45 10.47 13.74
CA GLU A 53 -6.08 9.54 14.66
C GLU A 53 -5.48 8.14 14.53
N ARG A 54 -5.21 7.50 15.67
CA ARG A 54 -4.62 6.17 15.73
C ARG A 54 -5.38 5.32 16.74
N ASN A 55 -5.48 4.03 16.45
CA ASN A 55 -6.01 3.10 17.41
C ASN A 55 -5.05 2.99 18.61
N PRO A 56 -5.53 3.20 19.85
CA PRO A 56 -4.67 3.28 21.03
C PRO A 56 -4.04 1.93 21.42
N SER A 57 -4.61 0.80 20.96
CA SER A 57 -4.12 -0.55 21.27
C SER A 57 -2.91 -0.98 20.43
N LEU A 58 -2.57 -0.24 19.37
CA LEU A 58 -1.38 -0.49 18.56
C LEU A 58 -0.10 -0.45 19.41
N VAL A 59 0.78 -1.43 19.19
CA VAL A 59 2.06 -1.55 19.87
C VAL A 59 3.09 -0.66 19.17
N ARG A 60 3.50 0.44 19.80
CA ARG A 60 4.49 1.37 19.25
C ARG A 60 5.92 0.80 19.38
N LEU A 61 6.64 0.74 18.27
CA LEU A 61 7.95 0.07 18.15
C LEU A 61 9.15 1.03 18.17
N THR A 62 8.90 2.33 18.02
CA THR A 62 9.95 3.37 17.88
C THR A 62 9.67 4.60 18.77
N GLY A 63 8.90 4.41 19.84
CA GLY A 63 8.45 5.52 20.69
C GLY A 63 7.30 6.31 20.03
N LYS A 64 7.38 7.64 20.08
CA LYS A 64 6.29 8.53 19.61
C LYS A 64 6.32 8.74 18.09
N HIS A 65 7.48 9.05 17.52
CA HIS A 65 7.63 9.46 16.11
C HIS A 65 9.06 9.16 15.59
N PRO A 66 9.24 8.70 14.33
CA PRO A 66 8.22 8.35 13.34
C PRO A 66 7.33 7.19 13.78
N PHE A 67 6.06 7.21 13.42
CA PHE A 67 5.13 6.20 13.91
C PHE A 67 5.37 4.83 13.23
N ASN A 68 5.80 3.87 14.02
CA ASN A 68 5.91 2.47 13.61
C ASN A 68 5.22 1.61 14.64
N SER A 69 4.26 0.80 14.20
CA SER A 69 3.45 0.00 15.09
C SER A 69 2.96 -1.29 14.43
N GLU A 70 2.69 -2.27 15.27
CA GLU A 70 1.99 -3.50 14.91
C GLU A 70 0.77 -3.70 15.81
N PRO A 71 -0.29 -4.38 15.35
CA PRO A 71 -1.37 -4.79 16.23
C PRO A 71 -0.89 -5.81 17.28
N PRO A 72 -1.54 -5.88 18.45
CA PRO A 72 -1.37 -7.03 19.33
C PRO A 72 -1.68 -8.33 18.57
N LEU A 73 -0.76 -9.30 18.61
CA LEU A 73 -0.84 -10.52 17.79
C LEU A 73 -2.16 -11.29 17.97
N ASN A 74 -2.63 -11.40 19.22
CA ASN A 74 -3.90 -12.06 19.51
C ASN A 74 -5.09 -11.34 18.85
N ARG A 75 -5.10 -10.01 18.82
CA ARG A 75 -6.16 -9.23 18.15
C ARG A 75 -6.09 -9.37 16.64
N LEU A 76 -4.88 -9.34 16.06
CA LEU A 76 -4.69 -9.59 14.63
C LEU A 76 -5.28 -10.94 14.22
N MET A 77 -4.96 -12.00 14.97
CA MET A 77 -5.44 -13.36 14.68
C MET A 77 -6.97 -13.49 14.86
N GLN A 78 -7.57 -12.76 15.80
CA GLN A 78 -9.01 -12.80 16.07
C GLN A 78 -9.85 -12.27 14.89
N HIS A 79 -9.39 -11.25 14.17
CA HIS A 79 -10.13 -10.69 13.03
C HIS A 79 -10.00 -11.51 11.73
N GLY A 80 -9.13 -12.52 11.71
CA GLY A 80 -9.03 -13.47 10.60
C GLY A 80 -8.47 -12.86 9.32
N PHE A 81 -9.13 -13.10 8.19
CA PHE A 81 -8.58 -12.83 6.86
C PHE A 81 -8.39 -11.35 6.55
N ILE A 82 -9.33 -10.48 6.96
CA ILE A 82 -9.24 -9.03 6.75
C ILE A 82 -8.93 -8.35 8.07
N THR A 83 -7.79 -7.65 8.11
CA THR A 83 -7.39 -6.81 9.24
C THR A 83 -8.19 -5.49 9.19
N PRO A 84 -8.91 -5.12 10.27
CA PRO A 84 -9.56 -3.82 10.36
C PRO A 84 -8.52 -2.70 10.21
N VAL A 85 -8.85 -1.66 9.45
CA VAL A 85 -7.93 -0.54 9.11
C VAL A 85 -7.31 0.09 10.37
N PRO A 86 -8.05 0.35 11.47
CA PRO A 86 -7.47 0.87 12.70
C PRO A 86 -6.36 -0.01 13.31
N LEU A 87 -6.34 -1.32 13.03
CA LEU A 87 -5.34 -2.28 13.51
C LEU A 87 -4.29 -2.65 12.47
N HIS A 88 -4.35 -2.11 11.24
CA HIS A 88 -3.32 -2.38 10.24
C HIS A 88 -1.95 -1.92 10.75
N TYR A 89 -0.91 -2.73 10.55
CA TYR A 89 0.44 -2.33 10.95
C TYR A 89 0.86 -1.07 10.19
N VAL A 90 1.61 -0.18 10.84
CA VAL A 90 2.08 1.08 10.24
C VAL A 90 3.60 1.10 10.27
N ARG A 91 4.21 1.43 9.14
CA ARG A 91 5.66 1.66 9.04
C ARG A 91 5.90 3.01 8.37
N ASN A 92 6.20 4.04 9.16
CA ASN A 92 6.63 5.34 8.65
C ASN A 92 8.13 5.54 8.82
N HIS A 93 8.79 6.03 7.77
CA HIS A 93 10.20 6.45 7.82
C HIS A 93 10.36 7.90 8.30
N GLY A 94 9.30 8.72 8.21
CA GLY A 94 9.28 10.12 8.60
C GLY A 94 7.87 10.56 9.00
N ALA A 95 7.64 11.88 9.01
CA ALA A 95 6.32 12.46 9.25
C ALA A 95 5.38 12.16 8.08
N VAL A 96 4.09 12.01 8.38
CA VAL A 96 3.07 11.76 7.36
C VAL A 96 2.81 13.06 6.60
N PRO A 97 2.85 13.05 5.25
CA PRO A 97 2.48 14.22 4.46
C PRO A 97 1.04 14.64 4.76
N LYS A 98 0.85 15.91 5.09
CA LYS A 98 -0.49 16.47 5.24
C LYS A 98 -1.00 16.88 3.86
N ALA A 99 -1.99 16.14 3.36
CA ALA A 99 -2.59 16.37 2.05
C ALA A 99 -4.09 16.08 2.09
N SER A 100 -4.83 16.72 1.18
CA SER A 100 -6.24 16.48 0.92
C SER A 100 -6.39 15.77 -0.43
N TRP A 101 -7.57 15.21 -0.68
CA TRP A 101 -7.90 14.61 -1.98
C TRP A 101 -7.76 15.61 -3.13
N ASP A 102 -8.30 16.82 -2.94
CA ASP A 102 -8.40 17.87 -3.96
C ASP A 102 -7.02 18.45 -4.33
N ASP A 103 -6.08 18.45 -3.38
CA ASP A 103 -4.74 19.00 -3.59
C ASP A 103 -3.72 17.94 -4.05
N TRP A 104 -4.07 16.65 -3.99
CA TRP A 104 -3.13 15.59 -4.27
C TRP A 104 -3.04 15.26 -5.76
N THR A 105 -1.82 15.02 -6.22
CA THR A 105 -1.53 14.67 -7.60
C THR A 105 -0.50 13.56 -7.71
N VAL A 106 -0.65 12.71 -8.71
CA VAL A 106 0.33 11.69 -9.10
C VAL A 106 1.02 12.12 -10.39
N GLU A 107 2.34 12.26 -10.34
CA GLU A 107 3.15 12.64 -11.50
C GLU A 107 3.87 11.43 -12.11
N ILE A 108 3.72 11.25 -13.42
CA ILE A 108 4.41 10.21 -14.20
C ILE A 108 5.36 10.91 -15.17
N THR A 109 6.66 10.68 -14.97
CA THR A 109 7.74 11.34 -15.71
C THR A 109 8.84 10.34 -16.10
N GLY A 110 9.95 10.84 -16.66
CA GLY A 110 11.09 10.01 -17.06
C GLY A 110 10.92 9.41 -18.46
N LEU A 111 11.17 8.11 -18.59
CA LEU A 111 11.17 7.41 -19.89
C LEU A 111 9.75 7.05 -20.35
N VAL A 112 8.95 8.10 -20.63
CA VAL A 112 7.60 8.04 -21.21
C VAL A 112 7.47 9.04 -22.36
N LYS A 113 6.62 8.74 -23.34
CA LYS A 113 6.36 9.67 -24.47
C LYS A 113 5.57 10.91 -24.05
N ARG A 114 4.66 10.75 -23.09
CA ARG A 114 3.74 11.80 -22.61
C ARG A 114 3.77 11.81 -21.09
N PRO A 115 4.65 12.62 -20.47
CA PRO A 115 4.59 12.87 -19.04
C PRO A 115 3.23 13.47 -18.66
N ILE A 116 2.67 13.03 -17.55
CA ILE A 116 1.36 13.51 -17.07
C ILE A 116 1.41 13.79 -15.57
N LYS A 117 0.51 14.67 -15.13
CA LYS A 117 0.20 14.94 -13.74
C LYS A 117 -1.30 14.74 -13.57
N LEU A 118 -1.68 13.75 -12.78
CA LEU A 118 -3.07 13.36 -12.56
C LEU A 118 -3.53 13.86 -11.20
N ALA A 119 -4.63 14.62 -11.16
CA ALA A 119 -5.38 14.82 -9.92
C ALA A 119 -6.09 13.51 -9.52
N MET A 120 -6.48 13.39 -8.25
CA MET A 120 -7.14 12.17 -7.75
C MET A 120 -8.43 11.85 -8.50
N ASP A 121 -9.26 12.85 -8.82
CA ASP A 121 -10.49 12.65 -9.60
C ASP A 121 -10.21 12.12 -11.01
N GLN A 122 -9.13 12.57 -11.65
CA GLN A 122 -8.73 12.05 -12.96
C GLN A 122 -8.25 10.61 -12.84
N LEU A 123 -7.52 10.29 -11.77
CA LEU A 123 -7.07 8.92 -11.52
C LEU A 123 -8.28 7.96 -11.36
N VAL A 124 -9.32 8.38 -10.63
CA VAL A 124 -10.52 7.55 -10.40
C VAL A 124 -11.40 7.44 -11.64
N ASN A 125 -11.58 8.53 -12.39
CA ASN A 125 -12.57 8.58 -13.47
C ASN A 125 -12.01 8.16 -14.84
N ASP A 126 -10.72 8.39 -15.12
CA ASP A 126 -10.14 8.15 -16.44
C ASP A 126 -9.65 6.70 -16.64
N PHE A 127 -9.67 5.87 -15.59
CA PHE A 127 -9.14 4.52 -15.58
C PHE A 127 -10.09 3.54 -14.89
N GLN A 128 -10.12 2.30 -15.39
CA GLN A 128 -10.88 1.23 -14.75
C GLN A 128 -10.16 0.77 -13.47
N SER A 129 -10.88 0.76 -12.34
CA SER A 129 -10.35 0.29 -11.07
C SER A 129 -10.40 -1.23 -10.94
N ARG A 130 -9.48 -1.80 -10.16
CA ARG A 130 -9.54 -3.15 -9.62
C ARG A 130 -9.62 -3.10 -8.10
N GLU A 131 -10.25 -4.11 -7.51
CA GLU A 131 -10.42 -4.24 -6.06
C GLU A 131 -10.20 -5.70 -5.64
N PHE A 132 -9.24 -5.95 -4.75
CA PHE A 132 -8.87 -7.31 -4.32
C PHE A 132 -8.10 -7.30 -2.99
N PRO A 133 -8.16 -8.40 -2.21
CA PRO A 133 -7.46 -8.49 -0.94
C PRO A 133 -5.94 -8.63 -1.15
N VAL A 134 -5.16 -7.86 -0.40
CA VAL A 134 -3.70 -7.92 -0.41
C VAL A 134 -3.16 -7.96 1.01
N THR A 135 -2.29 -8.93 1.27
CA THR A 135 -1.47 -8.98 2.47
C THR A 135 -0.19 -8.19 2.25
N LEU A 136 0.02 -7.15 3.05
CA LEU A 136 1.30 -6.47 3.15
C LEU A 136 2.09 -7.02 4.33
N VAL A 137 3.40 -7.19 4.15
CA VAL A 137 4.32 -7.67 5.19
C VAL A 137 5.55 -6.80 5.21
N CYS A 138 5.92 -6.31 6.39
CA CYS A 138 7.19 -5.62 6.55
C CYS A 138 8.35 -6.62 6.42
N ALA A 139 9.40 -6.27 5.66
CA ALA A 139 10.63 -7.07 5.60
C ALA A 139 11.27 -7.33 6.98
N ALA A 140 10.93 -6.51 7.97
CA ALA A 140 11.39 -6.64 9.34
C ALA A 140 10.48 -7.50 10.23
N ASN A 141 9.37 -8.06 9.73
CA ASN A 141 8.48 -8.88 10.56
C ASN A 141 9.29 -10.01 11.25
N ARG A 142 9.03 -10.24 12.53
CA ARG A 142 9.78 -11.13 13.44
C ARG A 142 11.23 -10.74 13.75
N ARG A 143 11.67 -9.51 13.43
CA ARG A 143 13.06 -9.06 13.70
C ARG A 143 13.46 -9.17 15.18
N LYS A 144 12.52 -9.01 16.13
CA LYS A 144 12.83 -9.14 17.56
C LYS A 144 13.52 -10.48 17.87
N GLU A 145 13.12 -11.56 17.20
CA GLU A 145 13.71 -12.88 17.40
C GLU A 145 15.19 -12.92 16.99
N GLN A 146 15.56 -12.25 15.89
CA GLN A 146 16.95 -12.09 15.49
C GLN A 146 17.74 -11.27 16.51
N ASN A 147 17.16 -10.16 16.97
CA ASN A 147 17.80 -9.26 17.94
C ASN A 147 18.02 -9.92 19.32
N MET A 148 17.23 -10.92 19.70
CA MET A 148 17.46 -11.71 20.91
C MET A 148 18.71 -12.62 20.81
N ILE A 149 19.11 -13.02 19.60
CA ILE A 149 20.33 -13.80 19.36
C ILE A 149 21.54 -12.88 19.22
N LYS A 150 21.42 -11.87 18.36
CA LYS A 150 22.45 -10.85 18.13
C LYS A 150 21.81 -9.53 17.73
N PRO A 151 22.09 -8.42 18.45
CA PRO A 151 21.54 -7.11 18.09
C PRO A 151 21.88 -6.71 16.64
N THR A 152 20.86 -6.28 15.91
CA THR A 152 20.95 -5.66 14.59
C THR A 152 20.69 -4.15 14.67
N VAL A 153 20.88 -3.43 13.57
CA VAL A 153 20.62 -1.98 13.48
C VAL A 153 19.12 -1.65 13.52
N GLY A 154 18.25 -2.64 13.26
CA GLY A 154 16.81 -2.43 13.17
C GLY A 154 16.09 -2.57 14.51
N PHE A 155 15.06 -1.73 14.73
CA PHE A 155 14.17 -1.84 15.89
C PHE A 155 13.33 -3.13 15.87
N ASN A 156 12.86 -3.53 17.05
CA ASN A 156 12.16 -4.79 17.28
C ASN A 156 10.73 -4.78 16.72
N TRP A 157 10.48 -5.56 15.67
CA TRP A 157 9.14 -6.00 15.30
C TRP A 157 8.85 -7.35 15.95
N GLY A 158 7.65 -7.53 16.49
CA GLY A 158 7.10 -8.83 16.83
C GLY A 158 6.69 -9.59 15.58
N ALA A 159 5.72 -10.49 15.71
CA ALA A 159 5.23 -11.32 14.60
C ALA A 159 4.04 -10.70 13.85
N ALA A 160 3.66 -9.46 14.18
CA ALA A 160 2.46 -8.80 13.68
C ALA A 160 2.78 -7.62 12.74
N GLY A 161 4.00 -7.56 12.17
CA GLY A 161 4.36 -6.64 11.08
C GLY A 161 3.77 -7.07 9.74
N ILE A 162 2.48 -7.42 9.73
CA ILE A 162 1.71 -8.02 8.64
C ILE A 162 0.23 -7.66 8.82
N SER A 163 -0.46 -7.33 7.73
CA SER A 163 -1.90 -7.08 7.72
C SER A 163 -2.46 -7.31 6.32
N THR A 164 -3.75 -7.64 6.25
CA THR A 164 -4.46 -7.87 4.98
C THR A 164 -5.64 -6.92 4.89
N SER A 165 -5.78 -6.24 3.77
CA SER A 165 -6.92 -5.35 3.50
C SER A 165 -7.42 -5.55 2.07
N LEU A 166 -8.67 -5.15 1.82
CA LEU A 166 -9.18 -4.98 0.47
C LEU A 166 -8.66 -3.66 -0.07
N TRP A 167 -7.94 -3.69 -1.19
CA TRP A 167 -7.35 -2.50 -1.79
C TRP A 167 -8.04 -2.21 -3.11
N ARG A 168 -8.35 -0.93 -3.36
CA ARG A 168 -8.95 -0.47 -4.60
C ARG A 168 -8.11 0.62 -5.25
N GLY A 169 -7.83 0.42 -6.54
CA GLY A 169 -6.97 1.32 -7.29
C GLY A 169 -6.97 1.06 -8.79
N VAL A 170 -6.19 1.87 -9.51
CA VAL A 170 -6.02 1.70 -10.97
C VAL A 170 -4.82 0.82 -11.26
N PRO A 171 -4.89 -0.11 -12.23
CA PRO A 171 -3.73 -0.86 -12.67
C PRO A 171 -2.60 0.07 -13.13
N LEU A 172 -1.43 -0.04 -12.51
CA LEU A 172 -0.26 0.78 -12.84
C LEU A 172 0.14 0.60 -14.31
N CYS A 173 0.00 -0.62 -14.84
CA CYS A 173 0.33 -0.92 -16.23
C CYS A 173 -0.48 -0.06 -17.22
N ASP A 174 -1.75 0.25 -16.91
CA ASP A 174 -2.62 1.02 -17.80
C ASP A 174 -2.27 2.51 -17.78
N VAL A 175 -1.92 3.06 -16.61
CA VAL A 175 -1.37 4.42 -16.48
C VAL A 175 -0.06 4.54 -17.27
N LEU A 176 0.84 3.56 -17.16
CA LEU A 176 2.12 3.57 -17.89
C LEU A 176 1.94 3.41 -19.42
N LYS A 177 0.98 2.58 -19.86
CA LYS A 177 0.59 2.47 -21.28
C LYS A 177 0.03 3.80 -21.79
N ARG A 178 -0.84 4.47 -21.01
CA ARG A 178 -1.37 5.79 -21.35
C ARG A 178 -0.25 6.81 -21.52
N CYS A 179 0.77 6.80 -20.68
CA CYS A 179 1.95 7.68 -20.83
C CYS A 179 2.87 7.30 -22.01
N GLY A 180 2.69 6.10 -22.57
CA GLY A 180 3.55 5.58 -23.63
C GLY A 180 4.95 5.26 -23.14
N ILE A 181 5.07 4.48 -22.05
CA ILE A 181 6.36 4.03 -21.50
C ILE A 181 7.28 3.44 -22.59
N TYR A 182 8.55 3.85 -22.58
CA TYR A 182 9.52 3.38 -23.57
C TYR A 182 9.85 1.88 -23.40
N SER A 183 10.40 1.26 -24.45
CA SER A 183 10.82 -0.14 -24.39
C SER A 183 12.17 -0.30 -23.66
N LYS A 184 12.51 -1.54 -23.28
CA LYS A 184 13.82 -1.85 -22.67
C LYS A 184 15.00 -1.43 -23.57
N LYS A 185 14.84 -1.53 -24.90
CA LYS A 185 15.84 -1.06 -25.89
C LYS A 185 16.14 0.44 -25.77
N HIS A 186 15.19 1.23 -25.28
CA HIS A 186 15.33 2.66 -25.04
C HIS A 186 15.62 2.99 -23.56
N GLY A 187 16.12 2.02 -22.78
CA GLY A 187 16.60 2.23 -21.42
C GLY A 187 15.55 2.14 -20.30
N ALA A 188 14.27 1.92 -20.61
CA ALA A 188 13.23 1.80 -19.59
C ALA A 188 13.30 0.42 -18.91
N LEU A 189 13.98 0.35 -17.76
CA LEU A 189 14.23 -0.90 -17.02
C LEU A 189 13.43 -1.01 -15.71
N ASN A 190 13.23 0.10 -15.01
CA ASN A 190 12.54 0.15 -13.72
C ASN A 190 11.49 1.26 -13.73
N VAL A 191 10.45 1.07 -12.93
CA VAL A 191 9.51 2.12 -12.54
C VAL A 191 9.87 2.51 -11.11
N CYS A 192 10.30 3.75 -10.93
CA CYS A 192 10.68 4.30 -9.64
C CYS A 192 9.49 5.01 -9.00
N PHE A 193 9.29 4.77 -7.71
CA PHE A 193 8.26 5.41 -6.90
C PHE A 193 8.94 6.35 -5.91
N LYS A 194 8.37 7.53 -5.72
CA LYS A 194 8.87 8.54 -4.81
C LYS A 194 7.71 9.07 -3.97
N GLY A 195 7.85 8.99 -2.66
CA GLY A 195 6.88 9.52 -1.70
C GLY A 195 6.91 11.05 -1.64
N ALA A 196 5.93 11.63 -0.95
CA ALA A 196 5.85 13.08 -0.76
C ALA A 196 6.57 13.56 0.51
N GLU A 197 6.80 12.66 1.47
CA GLU A 197 7.38 12.92 2.77
C GLU A 197 8.87 13.27 2.69
N HIS A 198 9.29 14.17 3.57
CA HIS A 198 10.70 14.42 3.82
C HIS A 198 11.19 13.52 4.95
N LEU A 199 12.31 12.84 4.72
CA LEU A 199 12.86 11.91 5.70
C LEU A 199 13.77 12.63 6.71
N PRO A 200 13.69 12.29 8.01
CA PRO A 200 14.63 12.79 9.01
C PRO A 200 16.08 12.39 8.66
N GLY A 201 17.01 13.34 8.71
CA GLY A 201 18.44 13.09 8.47
C GLY A 201 18.81 12.76 7.02
N GLY A 202 17.89 12.95 6.06
CA GLY A 202 18.10 12.64 4.65
C GLY A 202 18.46 13.83 3.77
N ASP A 203 18.89 14.98 4.31
CA ASP A 203 19.19 16.21 3.54
C ASP A 203 18.07 16.62 2.56
N GLY A 204 16.81 16.47 2.98
CA GLY A 204 15.64 16.77 2.14
C GLY A 204 15.20 15.63 1.20
N CYS A 205 15.85 14.47 1.26
CA CYS A 205 15.45 13.29 0.50
C CYS A 205 14.05 12.79 0.88
N LYS A 206 13.37 12.25 -0.13
CA LYS A 206 12.05 11.62 -0.02
C LYS A 206 12.22 10.10 -0.05
N TYR A 207 11.30 9.36 0.56
CA TYR A 207 11.32 7.90 0.43
C TYR A 207 11.17 7.51 -1.04
N GLY A 208 11.89 6.47 -1.46
CA GLY A 208 11.80 5.97 -2.81
C GLY A 208 12.21 4.51 -2.92
N THR A 209 11.60 3.83 -3.87
CA THR A 209 11.90 2.44 -4.23
C THR A 209 11.61 2.25 -5.72
N ASN A 210 11.81 1.05 -6.25
CA ASN A 210 11.47 0.74 -7.62
C ASN A 210 11.03 -0.71 -7.78
N ILE A 211 10.30 -0.96 -8.85
CA ILE A 211 9.95 -2.29 -9.33
C ILE A 211 10.41 -2.39 -10.79
N LYS A 212 10.87 -3.56 -11.22
CA LYS A 212 11.25 -3.79 -12.61
C LYS A 212 10.07 -3.51 -13.54
N LYS A 213 10.33 -2.84 -14.66
CA LYS A 213 9.32 -2.53 -15.68
C LYS A 213 8.57 -3.79 -16.17
N GLU A 214 9.28 -4.90 -16.32
CA GLU A 214 8.65 -6.15 -16.77
C GLU A 214 7.57 -6.64 -15.80
N ILE A 215 7.77 -6.42 -14.50
CA ILE A 215 6.80 -6.80 -13.47
C ILE A 215 5.65 -5.78 -13.46
N THR A 216 5.93 -4.48 -13.53
CA THR A 216 4.89 -3.45 -13.53
C THR A 216 4.03 -3.43 -14.79
N MET A 217 4.51 -4.01 -15.90
CA MET A 217 3.79 -4.08 -17.17
C MET A 217 3.12 -5.42 -17.41
N ASP A 218 3.35 -6.42 -16.57
CA ASP A 218 2.72 -7.74 -16.65
C ASP A 218 1.29 -7.66 -16.08
N PRO A 219 0.24 -7.85 -16.89
CA PRO A 219 -1.15 -7.71 -16.44
C PRO A 219 -1.60 -8.81 -15.45
N SER A 220 -0.81 -9.88 -15.29
CA SER A 220 -1.02 -10.91 -14.26
C SER A 220 -0.43 -10.52 -12.90
N ARG A 221 0.29 -9.39 -12.84
CA ARG A 221 0.80 -8.79 -11.61
C ARG A 221 -0.12 -7.63 -11.27
N ASP A 222 -1.03 -7.84 -10.33
CA ASP A 222 -2.01 -6.83 -9.89
C ASP A 222 -1.35 -5.70 -9.08
N ILE A 223 -0.52 -4.90 -9.76
CA ILE A 223 0.11 -3.70 -9.20
C ILE A 223 -0.81 -2.52 -9.50
N ILE A 224 -1.30 -1.90 -8.44
CA ILE A 224 -2.24 -0.77 -8.53
C ILE A 224 -1.67 0.50 -7.91
N LEU A 225 -2.15 1.65 -8.39
CA LEU A 225 -2.12 2.90 -7.64
C LEU A 225 -3.41 2.95 -6.81
N SER A 226 -3.32 2.57 -5.53
CA SER A 226 -4.47 2.50 -4.62
C SER A 226 -4.86 3.87 -4.08
N TYR A 227 -6.15 4.07 -3.88
CA TYR A 227 -6.73 5.27 -3.26
C TYR A 227 -7.79 4.95 -2.21
N MET A 228 -8.17 3.67 -2.09
CA MET A 228 -8.98 3.09 -1.01
C MET A 228 -8.44 1.71 -0.63
#